data_AF-A0A942H8U9-F1
#
_entry.id   AF-A0A942H8U9-F1
#
_cell.length_a   1.000
_cell.length_b   1.000
_cell.length_c   1.000
_cell.angle_alpha   90.00
_cell.angle_beta   90.00
_cell.angle_gamma   90.00
#
_symmetry.space_group_name_H-M   'P 1'
#
loop_
_entity.id
_entity.type
_entity.pdbx_description
1 polymer ?
#
loop_
_entity_poly.entity_id
_entity_poly.type
_entity_poly.pdbx_seq_one_letter_code
_entity_poly.pdbx_strand_id
1 'polypeptide(L)'
;MNETASQGVCEKCQQPTQIKFEHYINLRLGESATIESYNLCVRCARQLRHSISREDLPEPDQITREELIDVLDRFWNESGAGEICRRCHMQGTGCCPPMCRYLGDAGCQKKNVFCTSFVCSALLNGISECDAEMGRLVKWIKSQIGSAEFRLYEMVTRVPQVDREAVRPLALPRHYPKPLKLDGERIKPQLAGLADEILEIRRRWHEEELEQVQPMKMTEEQGRI
;
A
#
# COMPACT_ATOMS: atom_id res chain seq x y z
N MET A 1 -10.91 20.56 14.11
CA MET A 1 -10.17 21.79 13.80
C MET A 1 -10.07 21.90 12.28
N ASN A 2 -10.73 22.88 11.67
CA ASN A 2 -10.63 23.13 10.24
C ASN A 2 -9.28 23.80 9.97
N GLU A 3 -8.31 23.05 9.44
CA GLU A 3 -7.15 23.66 8.80
C GLU A 3 -7.67 24.49 7.63
N THR A 4 -7.67 25.81 7.82
CA THR A 4 -7.84 26.77 6.75
C THR A 4 -6.79 26.48 5.70
N ALA A 5 -7.23 25.91 4.57
CA ALA A 5 -6.41 25.79 3.37
C ALA A 5 -5.77 27.16 3.11
N SER A 6 -4.44 27.23 3.21
CA SER A 6 -3.74 28.47 2.90
C SER A 6 -4.16 28.88 1.49
N GLN A 7 -4.61 30.13 1.34
CA GLN A 7 -4.97 30.71 0.05
C GLN A 7 -3.70 30.90 -0.78
N GLY A 8 -3.10 29.81 -1.24
CA GLY A 8 -1.95 29.86 -2.11
C GLY A 8 -2.36 29.86 -3.58
N VAL A 9 -1.45 30.35 -4.41
CA VAL A 9 -1.64 30.48 -5.85
C VAL A 9 -0.99 29.32 -6.58
N CYS A 10 -1.67 28.76 -7.56
CA CYS A 10 -1.15 27.68 -8.37
C CYS A 10 0.21 28.06 -8.99
N GLU A 11 1.24 27.23 -8.76
CA GLU A 11 2.62 27.45 -9.21
C GLU A 11 2.72 27.66 -10.73
N LYS A 12 1.80 27.08 -11.51
CA LYS A 12 1.82 27.11 -12.99
C LYS A 12 0.99 28.22 -13.62
N CYS A 13 -0.16 28.58 -13.04
CA CYS A 13 -1.10 29.53 -13.65
C CYS A 13 -1.52 30.70 -12.75
N GLN A 14 -0.99 30.77 -11.54
CA GLN A 14 -1.20 31.85 -10.57
C GLN A 14 -2.65 32.04 -10.09
N GLN A 15 -3.54 31.08 -10.37
CA GLN A 15 -4.93 31.10 -9.87
C GLN A 15 -5.00 30.75 -8.37
N PRO A 16 -5.92 31.34 -7.59
CA PRO A 16 -5.96 31.24 -6.11
C PRO A 16 -6.49 29.91 -5.57
N THR A 17 -6.54 28.87 -6.40
CA THR A 17 -7.10 27.56 -6.06
C THR A 17 -6.02 26.50 -6.21
N GLN A 18 -5.13 26.39 -5.22
CA GLN A 18 -4.11 25.35 -5.19
C GLN A 18 -4.43 24.25 -4.20
N ILE A 19 -3.96 23.05 -4.52
CA ILE A 19 -3.93 21.87 -3.65
C ILE A 19 -2.56 21.23 -3.83
N LYS A 20 -2.03 20.59 -2.78
CA LYS A 20 -0.77 19.82 -2.87
C LYS A 20 -1.00 18.52 -3.66
N PHE A 21 -0.11 18.27 -4.62
CA PHE A 21 -0.03 17.03 -5.39
C PHE A 21 1.35 16.37 -5.27
N GLU A 22 1.42 15.05 -5.41
CA GLU A 22 2.68 14.28 -5.33
C GLU A 22 2.87 13.32 -6.50
N HIS A 23 4.04 13.34 -7.13
CA HIS A 23 4.47 12.39 -8.15
C HIS A 23 5.52 11.44 -7.55
N TYR A 24 5.29 10.13 -7.73
CA TYR A 24 6.14 9.09 -7.17
C TYR A 24 7.05 8.50 -8.25
N ILE A 25 8.34 8.32 -7.94
CA ILE A 25 9.35 7.77 -8.86
C ILE A 25 10.15 6.68 -8.12
N ASN A 26 10.18 5.47 -8.68
CA ASN A 26 10.94 4.34 -8.15
C ASN A 26 12.01 3.93 -9.15
N LEU A 27 13.27 4.32 -8.91
CA LEU A 27 14.36 4.07 -9.87
C LEU A 27 15.08 2.75 -9.62
N ARG A 28 15.31 2.39 -8.35
CA ARG A 28 16.16 1.26 -7.98
C ARG A 28 15.59 0.45 -6.83
N LEU A 29 15.94 -0.83 -6.83
CA LEU A 29 15.56 -1.76 -5.79
C LEU A 29 16.22 -1.39 -4.46
N GLY A 30 15.44 -1.37 -3.37
CA GLY A 30 15.94 -1.06 -2.03
C GLY A 30 16.07 0.44 -1.73
N GLU A 31 15.98 1.32 -2.73
CA GLU A 31 16.00 2.77 -2.53
C GLU A 31 14.59 3.30 -2.19
N SER A 32 14.53 4.40 -1.45
CA SER A 32 13.27 5.08 -1.17
C SER A 32 12.70 5.70 -2.44
N ALA A 33 11.38 5.75 -2.56
CA ALA A 33 10.74 6.48 -3.66
C ALA A 33 11.16 7.96 -3.64
N THR A 34 11.52 8.50 -4.81
CA THR A 34 11.66 9.95 -4.98
C THR A 34 10.26 10.53 -5.14
N ILE A 35 9.96 11.58 -4.37
CA ILE A 35 8.64 12.23 -4.36
C ILE A 35 8.80 13.69 -4.79
N GLU A 36 8.17 14.04 -5.90
CA GLU A 36 8.07 15.43 -6.35
C GLU A 36 6.73 16.00 -5.90
N SER A 37 6.76 17.11 -5.16
CA SER A 37 5.56 17.80 -4.66
C SER A 37 5.28 19.05 -5.49
N TYR A 38 4.00 19.30 -5.78
CA TYR A 38 3.53 20.45 -6.54
C TYR A 38 2.32 21.10 -5.88
N ASN A 39 2.19 22.42 -5.95
CA ASN A 39 0.98 23.13 -5.56
C ASN A 39 0.25 23.65 -6.80
N LEU A 40 -0.76 22.91 -7.25
CA LEU A 40 -1.42 23.15 -8.53
C LEU A 40 -2.92 23.33 -8.37
N CYS A 41 -3.53 24.06 -9.32
CA CYS A 41 -4.96 23.98 -9.52
C CYS A 41 -5.31 22.69 -10.28
N VAL A 42 -6.57 22.27 -10.20
CA VAL A 42 -7.06 21.01 -10.81
C VAL A 42 -6.75 20.94 -12.32
N ARG A 43 -6.86 22.06 -13.04
CA ARG A 43 -6.58 22.12 -14.48
C ARG A 43 -5.10 21.87 -14.77
N CYS A 44 -4.20 22.55 -14.05
CA CYS A 44 -2.76 22.39 -14.24
C CYS A 44 -2.27 21.01 -13.81
N ALA A 45 -2.81 20.45 -12.72
CA ALA A 45 -2.53 19.08 -12.29
C ALA A 45 -2.93 18.05 -13.36
N ARG A 46 -4.12 18.22 -13.98
CA ARG A 46 -4.56 17.34 -15.08
C ARG A 46 -3.61 17.39 -16.28
N GLN A 47 -3.17 18.58 -16.67
CA GLN A 47 -2.22 18.75 -17.77
C GLN A 47 -0.87 18.09 -17.47
N LEU A 48 -0.33 18.29 -16.26
CA LEU A 48 0.95 17.70 -15.85
C LEU A 48 0.89 16.17 -15.81
N ARG A 49 -0.20 15.60 -15.31
CA ARG A 49 -0.42 14.14 -15.34
C ARG A 49 -0.34 13.58 -16.77
N HIS A 50 -0.93 14.29 -17.74
CA HIS A 50 -0.88 13.86 -19.14
C HIS A 50 0.52 13.97 -19.77
N SER A 51 1.36 14.93 -19.34
CA SER A 51 2.73 15.04 -19.86
C SER A 51 3.66 13.98 -19.27
N ILE A 52 3.59 13.72 -17.95
CA ILE A 52 4.36 12.65 -17.30
C ILE A 52 4.07 11.30 -17.98
N SER A 53 2.80 11.05 -18.30
CA SER A 53 2.36 9.86 -19.04
C SER A 53 2.85 9.80 -20.50
N ARG A 54 3.75 10.66 -20.98
CA ARG A 54 4.28 10.57 -22.35
C ARG A 54 5.79 10.45 -22.41
N GLU A 55 6.49 10.75 -21.32
CA GLU A 55 7.96 10.90 -21.32
C GLU A 55 8.73 9.63 -20.91
N ASP A 56 8.07 8.65 -20.28
CA ASP A 56 8.76 7.43 -19.84
C ASP A 56 9.01 6.45 -21.00
N LEU A 57 10.24 6.40 -21.50
CA LEU A 57 10.76 5.26 -22.24
C LEU A 57 11.14 4.16 -21.22
N PRO A 58 10.82 2.88 -21.49
CA PRO A 58 11.18 1.78 -20.59
C PRO A 58 12.70 1.63 -20.55
N GLU A 59 13.28 1.73 -19.35
CA GLU A 59 14.65 1.31 -19.13
C GLU A 59 14.73 -0.24 -19.17
N PRO A 60 15.84 -0.85 -19.64
CA PRO A 60 15.97 -2.30 -19.78
C PRO A 60 15.73 -3.09 -18.49
N ASP A 61 16.03 -2.48 -17.34
CA ASP A 61 15.98 -3.09 -16.01
C ASP A 61 14.71 -2.74 -15.22
N GLN A 62 13.58 -2.60 -15.91
CA GLN A 62 12.29 -2.34 -15.28
C GLN A 62 11.20 -3.34 -15.70
N ILE A 63 10.21 -3.53 -14.81
CA ILE A 63 8.95 -4.24 -15.08
C ILE A 63 7.83 -3.21 -15.18
N THR A 64 6.85 -3.48 -16.03
CA THR A 64 5.53 -2.82 -16.01
C THR A 64 4.80 -3.12 -14.70
N ARG A 65 3.74 -2.34 -14.43
CA ARG A 65 2.84 -2.59 -13.30
C ARG A 65 2.15 -3.95 -13.38
N GLU A 66 1.75 -4.36 -14.57
CA GLU A 66 1.13 -5.66 -14.83
C GLU A 66 2.09 -6.80 -14.50
N GLU A 67 3.34 -6.73 -14.99
CA GLU A 67 4.37 -7.72 -14.65
C GLU A 67 4.67 -7.75 -13.14
N LEU A 68 4.65 -6.60 -12.45
CA LEU A 68 4.79 -6.55 -11.00
C LEU A 68 3.66 -7.29 -10.28
N ILE A 69 2.42 -7.11 -10.73
CA ILE A 69 1.27 -7.83 -10.18
C ILE A 69 1.47 -9.34 -10.39
N ASP A 70 1.84 -9.76 -11.59
CA ASP A 70 2.05 -11.18 -11.90
C ASP A 70 3.16 -11.80 -11.05
N VAL A 71 4.26 -11.07 -10.83
CA VAL A 71 5.37 -11.52 -9.96
C VAL A 71 4.91 -11.68 -8.51
N LEU A 72 4.13 -10.72 -7.99
CA LEU A 72 3.61 -10.78 -6.63
C LEU A 72 2.59 -11.92 -6.46
N ASP A 73 1.66 -12.05 -7.40
CA ASP A 73 0.63 -13.09 -7.38
C ASP A 73 1.26 -14.48 -7.41
N ARG A 74 2.24 -14.68 -8.32
CA ARG A 74 3.04 -15.90 -8.37
C ARG A 74 3.72 -16.17 -7.04
N PHE A 75 4.46 -15.20 -6.49
CA PHE A 75 5.14 -15.34 -5.20
C PHE A 75 4.19 -15.75 -4.08
N TRP A 76 3.02 -15.11 -3.99
CA TRP A 76 2.06 -15.41 -2.93
C TRP A 76 1.42 -16.78 -3.04
N ASN A 77 1.21 -17.27 -4.27
CA ASN A 77 0.67 -18.59 -4.54
C ASN A 77 1.71 -19.67 -4.26
N GLU A 78 2.94 -19.46 -4.72
CA GLU A 78 4.07 -20.39 -4.55
C GLU A 78 4.48 -20.52 -3.08
N SER A 79 4.59 -19.41 -2.34
CA SER A 79 5.04 -19.40 -0.94
C SER A 79 4.06 -19.99 0.07
N GLY A 80 2.79 -20.21 -0.30
CA GLY A 80 1.74 -20.60 0.64
C GLY A 80 1.28 -19.48 1.58
N ALA A 81 1.85 -18.28 1.49
CA ALA A 81 1.42 -17.11 2.26
C ALA A 81 -0.04 -16.73 2.02
N GLY A 82 -0.57 -17.01 0.81
CA GLY A 82 -2.00 -16.85 0.51
C GLY A 82 -2.92 -17.65 1.46
N GLU A 83 -2.53 -18.86 1.83
CA GLU A 83 -3.29 -19.70 2.76
C GLU A 83 -3.27 -19.13 4.19
N ILE A 84 -2.13 -18.59 4.63
CA ILE A 84 -2.02 -17.93 5.94
C ILE A 84 -2.95 -16.71 5.98
N CYS A 85 -2.92 -15.86 4.94
CA CYS A 85 -3.83 -14.71 4.83
C CYS A 85 -5.30 -15.14 4.88
N ARG A 86 -5.66 -16.22 4.17
CA ARG A 86 -7.01 -16.81 4.15
C ARG A 86 -7.46 -17.19 5.56
N ARG A 87 -6.60 -17.89 6.31
CA ARG A 87 -6.85 -18.31 7.70
C ARG A 87 -7.00 -17.12 8.65
N CYS A 88 -6.17 -16.07 8.53
CA CYS A 88 -6.34 -14.83 9.30
C CYS A 88 -7.73 -14.21 9.07
N HIS A 89 -8.18 -14.15 7.81
CA HIS A 89 -9.50 -13.61 7.48
C HIS A 89 -10.64 -14.44 8.06
N MET A 90 -10.56 -15.77 7.99
CA MET A 90 -11.55 -16.65 8.62
C MET A 90 -11.64 -16.49 10.14
N GLN A 91 -10.54 -16.11 10.80
CA GLN A 91 -10.50 -15.84 12.23
C GLN A 91 -10.96 -14.42 12.58
N GLY A 92 -11.31 -13.58 11.60
CA GLY A 92 -11.63 -12.17 11.81
C GLY A 92 -10.40 -11.29 12.09
N THR A 93 -9.18 -11.82 12.00
CA THR A 93 -7.92 -11.11 12.31
C THR A 93 -7.20 -10.62 11.04
N GLY A 94 -7.89 -10.57 9.91
CA GLY A 94 -7.33 -10.09 8.65
C GLY A 94 -6.80 -8.65 8.72
N CYS A 95 -5.77 -8.35 7.92
CA CYS A 95 -5.12 -7.04 7.84
C CYS A 95 -5.57 -6.20 6.63
N CYS A 96 -6.34 -6.78 5.71
CA CYS A 96 -6.89 -6.02 4.60
C CYS A 96 -7.95 -5.03 5.10
N PRO A 97 -8.04 -3.81 4.53
CA PRO A 97 -9.00 -2.82 4.97
C PRO A 97 -10.43 -3.28 4.61
N PRO A 98 -11.43 -3.03 5.46
CA PRO A 98 -12.81 -3.47 5.24
C PRO A 98 -13.45 -2.82 4.00
N MET A 99 -12.90 -1.69 3.54
CA MET A 99 -13.35 -0.97 2.34
C MET A 99 -12.82 -1.59 1.04
N CYS A 100 -11.99 -2.63 1.11
CA CYS A 100 -11.45 -3.32 -0.07
C CYS A 100 -12.57 -4.10 -0.79
N ARG A 101 -12.84 -3.74 -2.05
CA ARG A 101 -13.89 -4.39 -2.87
C ARG A 101 -13.56 -5.84 -3.27
N TYR A 102 -12.29 -6.23 -3.16
CA TYR A 102 -11.83 -7.58 -3.49
C TYR A 102 -11.71 -8.47 -2.25
N LEU A 103 -12.02 -7.94 -1.07
CA LEU A 103 -12.05 -8.73 0.14
C LEU A 103 -13.40 -9.45 0.24
N GLY A 104 -13.38 -10.78 0.26
CA GLY A 104 -14.55 -11.61 0.57
C GLY A 104 -14.37 -12.35 1.89
N ASP A 105 -15.33 -13.22 2.23
CA ASP A 105 -15.37 -13.93 3.51
C ASP A 105 -14.16 -14.84 3.75
N ALA A 106 -13.57 -15.39 2.68
CA ALA A 106 -12.37 -16.20 2.73
C ALA A 106 -11.07 -15.39 2.53
N GLY A 107 -11.12 -14.05 2.55
CA GLY A 107 -9.98 -13.19 2.28
C GLY A 107 -9.97 -12.61 0.86
N CYS A 108 -8.80 -12.20 0.39
CA CYS A 108 -8.65 -11.44 -0.86
C CYS A 108 -8.89 -12.33 -2.10
N GLN A 109 -9.88 -11.97 -2.91
CA GLN A 109 -10.28 -12.67 -4.15
C GLN A 109 -9.44 -12.28 -5.37
N LYS A 110 -8.88 -11.07 -5.36
CA LYS A 110 -8.03 -10.55 -6.44
C LYS A 110 -6.93 -9.69 -5.84
N LYS A 111 -5.71 -10.20 -5.85
CA LYS A 111 -4.53 -9.46 -5.42
C LYS A 111 -4.15 -8.42 -6.48
N ASN A 112 -3.56 -7.33 -6.01
CA ASN A 112 -2.98 -6.27 -6.82
C ASN A 112 -1.77 -5.71 -6.06
N VAL A 113 -1.02 -4.77 -6.67
CA VAL A 113 0.14 -4.18 -6.01
C VAL A 113 -0.20 -3.55 -4.65
N PHE A 114 -1.40 -2.95 -4.54
CA PHE A 114 -1.94 -2.41 -3.29
C PHE A 114 -2.08 -3.47 -2.19
N CYS A 115 -2.37 -4.73 -2.51
CA CYS A 115 -2.50 -5.78 -1.51
C CYS A 115 -1.18 -6.00 -0.74
N THR A 116 -0.04 -5.73 -1.38
CA THR A 116 1.27 -5.84 -0.74
C THR A 116 1.47 -4.80 0.37
N SER A 117 0.79 -3.65 0.30
CA SER A 117 0.79 -2.63 1.37
C SER A 117 0.22 -3.16 2.68
N PHE A 118 -0.71 -4.13 2.59
CA PHE A 118 -1.44 -4.68 3.73
C PHE A 118 -0.85 -5.95 4.28
N VAL A 119 0.28 -6.44 3.76
CA VAL A 119 0.95 -7.62 4.33
C VAL A 119 1.26 -7.32 5.80
N CYS A 120 0.68 -8.08 6.72
CA CYS A 120 0.88 -7.84 8.14
C CYS A 120 2.33 -8.09 8.55
N SER A 121 2.79 -7.41 9.60
CA SER A 121 4.16 -7.57 10.08
C SER A 121 4.45 -8.99 10.58
N ALA A 122 3.44 -9.74 11.05
CA ALA A 122 3.60 -11.13 11.45
C ALA A 122 4.00 -12.02 10.25
N LEU A 123 3.32 -11.88 9.12
CA LEU A 123 3.67 -12.61 7.89
C LEU A 123 5.01 -12.16 7.32
N LEU A 124 5.34 -10.86 7.38
CA LEU A 124 6.66 -10.36 6.96
C LEU A 124 7.79 -10.93 7.80
N ASN A 125 7.58 -11.06 9.11
CA ASN A 125 8.56 -11.66 10.01
C ASN A 125 8.74 -13.14 9.68
N GLY A 126 7.65 -13.90 9.49
CA GLY A 126 7.73 -15.30 9.07
C GLY A 126 8.48 -15.49 7.74
N ILE A 127 8.23 -14.64 6.74
CA ILE A 127 8.99 -14.63 5.48
C ILE A 127 10.47 -14.32 5.74
N SER A 128 10.77 -13.36 6.63
CA SER A 128 12.14 -12.98 6.96
C SER A 128 12.91 -14.06 7.71
N GLU A 129 12.23 -14.87 8.52
CA GLU A 129 12.80 -16.03 9.21
C GLU A 129 13.12 -17.17 8.26
N CYS A 130 12.26 -17.40 7.26
CA CYS A 130 12.54 -18.35 6.19
C CYS A 130 13.67 -17.85 5.27
N ASP A 131 13.66 -16.55 4.97
CA ASP A 131 14.60 -15.91 4.08
C ASP A 131 14.70 -14.40 4.31
N ALA A 132 15.81 -13.98 4.90
CA ALA A 132 16.03 -12.58 5.26
C ALA A 132 16.11 -11.63 4.05
N GLU A 133 16.60 -12.09 2.90
CA GLU A 133 16.67 -11.26 1.68
C GLU A 133 15.28 -11.06 1.10
N MET A 134 14.50 -12.13 1.02
CA MET A 134 13.11 -12.09 0.58
C MET A 134 12.25 -11.23 1.50
N GLY A 135 12.43 -11.36 2.82
CA GLY A 135 11.76 -10.53 3.82
C GLY A 135 12.06 -9.03 3.62
N ARG A 136 13.34 -8.67 3.41
CA ARG A 136 13.73 -7.29 3.08
C ARG A 136 13.09 -6.80 1.78
N LEU A 137 13.05 -7.65 0.76
CA LEU A 137 12.46 -7.33 -0.53
C LEU A 137 10.95 -7.08 -0.41
N VAL A 138 10.20 -7.99 0.20
CA VAL A 138 8.75 -7.83 0.41
C VAL A 138 8.46 -6.61 1.30
N LYS A 139 9.26 -6.37 2.34
CA LYS A 139 9.15 -5.15 3.18
C LYS A 139 9.40 -3.88 2.36
N TRP A 140 10.39 -3.88 1.48
CA TRP A 140 10.63 -2.75 0.58
C TRP A 140 9.44 -2.52 -0.36
N ILE A 141 8.92 -3.59 -1.00
CA ILE A 141 7.73 -3.48 -1.86
C ILE A 141 6.54 -2.92 -1.06
N LYS A 142 6.28 -3.43 0.15
CA LYS A 142 5.22 -2.91 1.03
C LYS A 142 5.39 -1.41 1.31
N SER A 143 6.58 -1.01 1.74
CA SER A 143 6.83 0.35 2.24
C SER A 143 6.96 1.41 1.15
N GLN A 144 7.53 1.06 -0.01
CA GLN A 144 7.80 2.01 -1.08
C GLN A 144 6.73 1.93 -2.16
N ILE A 145 6.55 0.76 -2.77
CA ILE A 145 5.65 0.60 -3.92
C ILE A 145 4.19 0.54 -3.47
N GLY A 146 3.89 -0.34 -2.52
CA GLY A 146 2.55 -0.56 -2.00
C GLY A 146 1.98 0.72 -1.38
N SER A 147 2.73 1.39 -0.52
CA SER A 147 2.30 2.65 0.09
C SER A 147 1.95 3.71 -0.95
N ALA A 148 2.79 3.89 -1.98
CA ALA A 148 2.50 4.81 -3.08
C ALA A 148 1.23 4.42 -3.85
N GLU A 149 1.07 3.15 -4.21
CA GLU A 149 -0.13 2.62 -4.87
C GLU A 149 -1.38 2.78 -3.99
N PHE A 150 -1.25 2.66 -2.68
CA PHE A 150 -2.34 2.81 -1.72
C PHE A 150 -2.92 4.23 -1.75
N ARG A 151 -2.08 5.25 -1.57
CA ARG A 151 -2.50 6.67 -1.58
C ARG A 151 -3.26 7.04 -2.85
N LEU A 152 -2.84 6.48 -3.98
CA LEU A 152 -3.51 6.67 -5.27
C LEU A 152 -4.85 5.97 -5.34
N TYR A 153 -4.93 4.75 -4.81
CA TYR A 153 -6.16 3.97 -4.83
C TYR A 153 -7.19 4.47 -3.80
N GLU A 154 -6.75 5.08 -2.69
CA GLU A 154 -7.64 5.73 -1.70
C GLU A 154 -8.56 6.76 -2.36
N MET A 155 -8.08 7.46 -3.39
CA MET A 155 -8.88 8.40 -4.21
C MET A 155 -10.00 7.74 -5.04
N VAL A 156 -9.94 6.42 -5.22
CA VAL A 156 -10.91 5.60 -6.00
C VAL A 156 -11.81 4.77 -5.08
N THR A 157 -11.38 4.55 -3.83
CA THR A 157 -12.17 3.88 -2.80
C THR A 157 -13.14 4.84 -2.10
N ARG A 158 -14.16 4.28 -1.41
CA ARG A 158 -15.18 5.06 -0.68
C ARG A 158 -14.64 5.57 0.66
N VAL A 159 -13.47 6.23 0.67
CA VAL A 159 -12.93 6.85 1.89
C VAL A 159 -13.74 8.11 2.18
N PRO A 160 -14.34 8.25 3.37
CA PRO A 160 -15.02 9.46 3.79
C PRO A 160 -14.10 10.67 3.67
N GLN A 161 -14.64 11.84 3.32
CA GLN A 161 -13.82 13.03 3.05
C GLN A 161 -12.91 13.42 4.24
N VAL A 162 -13.35 13.16 5.47
CA VAL A 162 -12.60 13.46 6.70
C VAL A 162 -11.35 12.60 6.86
N ASP A 163 -11.34 11.40 6.27
CA ASP A 163 -10.26 10.42 6.37
C ASP A 163 -9.36 10.41 5.12
N ARG A 164 -9.63 11.29 4.13
CA ARG A 164 -8.80 11.37 2.93
C ARG A 164 -7.50 12.09 3.24
N GLU A 165 -6.40 11.59 2.70
CA GLU A 165 -5.12 12.28 2.77
C GLU A 165 -5.23 13.73 2.23
N ALA A 166 -4.60 14.67 2.93
CA ALA A 166 -4.55 16.09 2.55
C ALA A 166 -3.83 16.32 1.21
N VAL A 167 -3.03 15.34 0.77
CA VAL A 167 -2.21 15.41 -0.45
C VAL A 167 -2.80 14.50 -1.52
N ARG A 168 -2.89 14.99 -2.75
CA ARG A 168 -3.43 14.21 -3.87
C ARG A 168 -2.33 13.67 -4.75
N PRO A 169 -2.20 12.36 -4.91
CA PRO A 169 -1.19 11.85 -5.81
C PRO A 169 -1.50 12.19 -7.28
N LEU A 170 -0.44 12.56 -7.99
CA LEU A 170 -0.44 13.06 -9.34
C LEU A 170 -0.31 11.89 -10.34
N ALA A 171 0.70 11.03 -10.17
CA ALA A 171 0.94 9.88 -11.02
C ALA A 171 1.78 8.82 -10.30
N LEU A 172 1.66 7.57 -10.76
CA LEU A 172 2.57 6.47 -10.44
C LEU A 172 3.64 6.33 -11.52
N PRO A 173 4.79 5.71 -11.19
CA PRO A 173 5.70 5.20 -12.19
C PRO A 173 4.97 4.22 -13.11
N ARG A 174 5.27 4.28 -14.41
CA ARG A 174 4.81 3.27 -15.37
C ARG A 174 5.55 1.95 -15.23
N HIS A 175 6.80 2.06 -14.79
CA HIS A 175 7.69 0.93 -14.63
C HIS A 175 8.29 0.95 -13.23
N TYR A 176 8.55 -0.25 -12.70
CA TYR A 176 9.11 -0.50 -11.39
C TYR A 176 10.47 -1.19 -11.52
N PRO A 177 11.38 -1.04 -10.54
CA PRO A 177 12.73 -1.62 -10.62
C PRO A 177 12.73 -3.17 -10.70
N LYS A 178 13.55 -3.74 -11.60
CA LYS A 178 13.98 -5.15 -11.59
C LYS A 178 15.34 -5.34 -10.90
N PRO A 179 15.73 -6.58 -10.55
CA PRO A 179 14.92 -7.80 -10.54
C PRO A 179 14.22 -8.03 -9.20
N LEU A 180 12.94 -8.43 -9.23
CA LEU A 180 12.22 -8.94 -8.07
C LEU A 180 12.37 -10.46 -8.01
N LYS A 181 13.48 -10.95 -7.44
CA LYS A 181 13.73 -12.39 -7.27
C LYS A 181 12.91 -12.93 -6.09
N LEU A 182 11.59 -12.98 -6.27
CA LEU A 182 10.65 -13.59 -5.33
C LEU A 182 10.43 -15.05 -5.74
N ASP A 183 11.14 -15.97 -5.08
CA ASP A 183 11.02 -17.42 -5.26
C ASP A 183 10.17 -18.00 -4.11
N GLY A 184 8.87 -18.09 -4.32
CA GLY A 184 7.96 -18.52 -3.26
C GLY A 184 8.14 -19.99 -2.88
N GLU A 185 8.39 -20.86 -3.86
CA GLU A 185 8.53 -22.30 -3.64
C GLU A 185 9.69 -22.61 -2.68
N ARG A 186 10.77 -21.82 -2.73
CA ARG A 186 11.91 -21.96 -1.81
C ARG A 186 11.52 -21.85 -0.34
N ILE A 187 10.63 -20.92 0.02
CA ILE A 187 10.28 -20.66 1.43
C ILE A 187 9.04 -21.42 1.90
N LYS A 188 8.25 -21.97 0.96
CA LYS A 188 6.94 -22.60 1.24
C LYS A 188 6.95 -23.63 2.37
N PRO A 189 7.90 -24.60 2.45
CA PRO A 189 7.85 -25.62 3.50
C PRO A 189 8.10 -25.03 4.89
N GLN A 190 9.04 -24.09 4.99
CA GLN A 190 9.40 -23.43 6.24
C GLN A 190 8.27 -22.49 6.69
N LEU A 191 7.72 -21.70 5.77
CA LEU A 191 6.63 -20.78 6.06
C LEU A 191 5.36 -21.53 6.48
N ALA A 192 5.09 -22.70 5.88
CA ALA A 192 4.01 -23.58 6.32
C ALA A 192 4.24 -24.08 7.77
N GLY A 193 5.48 -24.36 8.15
CA GLY A 193 5.85 -24.72 9.53
C GLY A 193 5.64 -23.59 10.55
N LEU A 194 5.71 -22.32 10.11
CA LEU A 194 5.46 -21.14 10.94
C LEU A 194 3.99 -20.67 10.94
N ALA A 195 3.11 -21.30 10.16
CA ALA A 195 1.78 -20.77 9.88
C ALA A 195 0.93 -20.56 11.15
N ASP A 196 0.94 -21.52 12.08
CA ASP A 196 0.15 -21.43 13.30
C ASP A 196 0.68 -20.37 14.28
N GLU A 197 2.00 -20.20 14.34
CA GLU A 197 2.64 -19.13 15.12
C GLU A 197 2.29 -17.76 14.55
N ILE A 198 2.37 -17.59 13.23
CA ILE A 198 2.01 -16.33 12.56
C ILE A 198 0.54 -15.97 12.84
N LEU A 199 -0.37 -16.96 12.81
CA LEU A 199 -1.79 -16.75 13.12
C LEU A 199 -2.01 -16.33 14.57
N GLU A 200 -1.33 -16.97 15.51
CA GLU A 200 -1.43 -16.65 16.93
C GLU A 200 -0.89 -15.26 17.25
N ILE A 201 0.26 -14.87 16.67
CA ILE A 201 0.80 -13.51 16.80
C ILE A 201 -0.22 -12.51 16.28
N ARG A 202 -0.81 -12.76 15.10
CA ARG A 202 -1.79 -11.84 14.51
C ARG A 202 -3.04 -11.72 15.37
N ARG A 203 -3.52 -12.81 15.96
CA ARG A 203 -4.67 -12.81 16.88
C ARG A 203 -4.41 -11.91 18.08
N ARG A 204 -3.26 -12.06 18.76
CA ARG A 204 -2.89 -11.22 19.91
C ARG A 204 -2.82 -9.74 19.56
N TRP A 205 -2.15 -9.40 18.45
CA TRP A 205 -2.09 -8.01 18.00
C TRP A 205 -3.46 -7.45 17.65
N HIS A 206 -4.37 -8.27 17.11
CA HIS A 206 -5.72 -7.82 16.82
C HIS A 206 -6.51 -7.51 18.10
N GLU A 207 -6.34 -8.32 19.16
CA GLU A 207 -6.92 -8.06 20.47
C GLU A 207 -6.41 -6.73 21.05
N GLU A 208 -5.09 -6.50 21.00
CA GLU A 208 -4.47 -5.24 21.41
C GLU A 208 -4.98 -4.02 20.61
N GLU A 209 -5.14 -4.16 19.28
CA GLU A 209 -5.71 -3.12 18.41
C GLU A 209 -7.15 -2.76 18.84
N LEU A 210 -7.98 -3.77 19.13
CA LEU A 210 -9.36 -3.55 19.58
C LEU A 210 -9.40 -2.86 20.94
N GLU A 211 -8.51 -3.23 21.87
CA GLU A 211 -8.38 -2.60 23.18
C GLU A 211 -7.97 -1.13 23.09
N GLN A 212 -7.14 -0.75 22.12
CA GLN A 212 -6.71 0.64 21.92
C GLN A 212 -7.81 1.53 21.31
N VAL A 213 -8.70 0.96 20.49
CA VAL A 213 -9.77 1.72 19.80
C VAL A 213 -10.99 1.97 20.71
N GLN A 214 -11.31 1.05 21.62
CA GLN A 214 -12.44 1.20 22.55
C GLN A 214 -12.38 2.45 23.46
N PRO A 215 -11.25 2.83 24.08
CA PRO A 215 -11.17 4.01 24.94
C PRO A 215 -11.26 5.35 24.18
N MET A 216 -10.93 5.38 22.88
CA MET A 216 -11.06 6.60 22.08
C MET A 216 -12.53 6.93 21.76
N LYS A 217 -13.39 5.93 21.61
CA LYS A 217 -14.84 6.18 21.38
C LYS A 217 -15.55 6.70 22.63
N MET A 218 -15.14 6.26 23.82
CA MET A 218 -15.72 6.74 25.08
C MET A 218 -15.37 8.20 25.39
N THR A 219 -14.17 8.65 25.02
CA THR A 219 -13.74 10.04 25.25
C THR A 219 -14.37 11.02 24.25
N GLU A 220 -14.64 10.60 23.01
CA GLU A 220 -15.35 11.42 22.01
C GLU A 220 -16.85 11.60 22.33
N GLU A 221 -17.51 10.60 22.93
CA GLU A 221 -18.91 10.73 23.36
C GLU A 221 -19.06 11.58 24.63
N GLN A 222 -18.08 11.55 25.54
CA GLN A 222 -18.10 12.36 26.76
C GLN A 222 -17.76 13.84 26.53
N GLY A 223 -17.10 14.18 25.42
CA GLY A 223 -16.80 15.56 25.02
C GLY A 223 -17.89 16.26 24.18
N ARG A 224 -19.02 15.59 23.93
CA ARG A 224 -20.16 16.12 23.15
C ARG A 224 -21.40 16.46 24.00
N ILE A 225 -21.27 16.48 25.33
CA ILE A 225 -22.33 16.88 26.27
C ILE A 225 -22.09 18.31 26.75
#